data_AF-A0A520LR94-F1
#
_entry.id   AF-A0A520LR94-F1
#
_cell.length_a   1.000
_cell.length_b   1.000
_cell.length_c   1.000
_cell.angle_alpha   90.00
_cell.angle_beta   90.00
_cell.angle_gamma   90.00
#
_symmetry.space_group_name_H-M   'P 1'
#
loop_
_entity.id
_entity.type
_entity.pdbx_description
1 polymer ?
#
loop_
_entity_poly.entity_id
_entity_poly.type
_entity_poly.pdbx_seq_one_letter_code
_entity_poly.pdbx_strand_id
1 'polypeptide(L)'
;MSKDGFTFSSKQIDVNKKITIVASKWNAALVDELLESGKAHLEELGFTNIKTVNVPGAWELVHAAQRELADADGVIAYGVVIRGETTHYELISESAAHGLMQVSVNANKPIGFGLIAAENLSQAQERTDSSKLNKGKEIAQSLVEMLS
;
A
#
# COMPACT_ATOMS: atom_id res chain seq x y z
N MET A 1 -6.00 -7.87 -10.39
CA MET A 1 -5.45 -8.88 -9.45
C MET A 1 -6.43 -10.03 -9.34
N SER A 2 -5.93 -11.27 -9.33
CA SER A 2 -6.76 -12.49 -9.25
C SER A 2 -7.53 -12.59 -7.92
N LYS A 3 -8.63 -13.34 -7.91
CA LYS A 3 -9.38 -13.72 -6.69
C LYS A 3 -8.70 -14.85 -5.92
N ASP A 4 -7.80 -15.59 -6.57
CA ASP A 4 -7.28 -16.87 -6.05
C ASP A 4 -6.14 -16.71 -5.02
N GLY A 5 -5.82 -15.48 -4.62
CA GLY A 5 -4.71 -15.20 -3.71
C GLY A 5 -3.35 -15.66 -4.27
N PHE A 6 -2.31 -15.56 -3.46
CA PHE A 6 -0.98 -16.10 -3.75
C PHE A 6 -0.48 -16.84 -2.51
N THR A 7 0.18 -17.99 -2.69
CA THR A 7 0.73 -18.78 -1.58
C THR A 7 2.15 -18.31 -1.27
N PHE A 8 2.33 -17.73 -0.09
CA PHE A 8 3.59 -17.13 0.37
C PHE A 8 4.55 -18.17 0.96
N SER A 9 5.88 -17.95 0.87
CA SER A 9 6.89 -19.00 1.06
C SER A 9 8.06 -18.66 1.98
N SER A 10 8.17 -17.41 2.46
CA SER A 10 9.33 -16.97 3.25
C SER A 10 9.51 -17.84 4.51
N LYS A 11 10.64 -18.56 4.55
CA LYS A 11 11.03 -19.42 5.70
C LYS A 11 11.65 -18.62 6.85
N GLN A 12 11.97 -17.34 6.65
CA GLN A 12 12.56 -16.49 7.67
C GLN A 12 12.15 -15.02 7.44
N ILE A 13 11.48 -14.43 8.43
CA ILE A 13 11.03 -13.03 8.43
C ILE A 13 11.94 -12.26 9.41
N ASP A 14 12.64 -11.23 8.94
CA ASP A 14 13.37 -10.31 9.82
C ASP A 14 12.43 -9.22 10.34
N VAL A 15 11.82 -9.48 11.50
CA VAL A 15 10.85 -8.60 12.14
C VAL A 15 11.43 -7.26 12.64
N ASN A 16 12.76 -7.09 12.59
CA ASN A 16 13.41 -5.84 12.98
C ASN A 16 13.44 -4.78 11.87
N LYS A 17 13.03 -5.14 10.65
CA LYS A 17 12.95 -4.19 9.53
C LYS A 17 11.99 -3.06 9.84
N LYS A 18 12.37 -1.86 9.43
CA LYS A 18 11.59 -0.64 9.57
C LYS A 18 10.62 -0.51 8.41
N ILE A 19 9.33 -0.52 8.70
CA ILE A 19 8.28 -0.36 7.70
C ILE A 19 7.60 0.99 7.92
N THR A 20 7.45 1.77 6.86
CA THR A 20 6.59 2.96 6.89
C THR A 20 5.37 2.77 6.00
N ILE A 21 4.18 2.96 6.56
CA ILE A 21 2.92 3.00 5.83
C ILE A 21 2.60 4.46 5.52
N VAL A 22 2.48 4.78 4.23
CA VAL A 22 2.03 6.09 3.75
C VAL A 22 0.58 5.94 3.28
N ALA A 23 -0.35 6.67 3.89
CA ALA A 23 -1.77 6.58 3.58
C ALA A 23 -2.36 7.91 3.10
N SER A 24 -3.10 7.88 1.99
CA SER A 24 -3.82 9.06 1.49
C SER A 24 -5.12 9.31 2.25
N LYS A 25 -5.57 10.57 2.38
CA LYS A 25 -6.80 10.91 3.12
C LYS A 25 -8.08 10.87 2.29
N TRP A 26 -7.99 10.89 0.96
CA TRP A 26 -9.16 10.72 0.09
C TRP A 26 -9.73 9.30 0.20
N ASN A 27 -11.06 9.18 0.25
CA ASN A 27 -11.76 7.93 0.51
C ASN A 27 -11.37 7.29 1.86
N ALA A 28 -11.21 8.12 2.89
CA ALA A 28 -10.67 7.75 4.21
C ALA A 28 -11.17 6.40 4.75
N ALA A 29 -12.48 6.17 4.82
CA ALA A 29 -13.01 4.90 5.33
C ALA A 29 -12.47 3.65 4.59
N LEU A 30 -12.24 3.73 3.27
CA LEU A 30 -11.68 2.62 2.50
C LEU A 30 -10.17 2.51 2.69
N VAL A 31 -9.46 3.63 2.81
CA VAL A 31 -8.02 3.66 3.07
C VAL A 31 -7.72 3.16 4.49
N ASP A 32 -8.53 3.53 5.47
CA ASP A 32 -8.42 3.11 6.86
C ASP A 32 -8.59 1.59 6.95
N GLU A 33 -9.54 0.98 6.23
CA GLU A 33 -9.65 -0.49 6.13
C GLU A 33 -8.37 -1.16 5.59
N LEU A 34 -7.78 -0.59 4.52
CA LEU A 34 -6.50 -1.09 3.99
C LEU A 34 -5.36 -0.96 5.02
N LEU A 35 -5.29 0.20 5.67
CA LEU A 35 -4.23 0.55 6.61
C LEU A 35 -4.32 -0.32 7.86
N GLU A 36 -5.48 -0.40 8.50
CA GLU A 36 -5.68 -1.17 9.72
C GLU A 36 -5.47 -2.65 9.45
N SER A 37 -6.03 -3.20 8.36
CA SER A 37 -5.81 -4.62 8.06
C SER A 37 -4.37 -4.93 7.67
N GLY A 38 -3.68 -4.04 6.96
CA GLY A 38 -2.28 -4.22 6.59
C GLY A 38 -1.36 -4.13 7.81
N LYS A 39 -1.59 -3.13 8.68
CA LYS A 39 -0.85 -2.94 9.93
C LYS A 39 -1.07 -4.10 10.90
N ALA A 40 -2.32 -4.53 11.10
CA ALA A 40 -2.64 -5.67 11.95
C ALA A 40 -1.89 -6.94 11.49
N HIS A 41 -1.83 -7.17 10.18
CA HIS A 41 -1.08 -8.30 9.63
C HIS A 41 0.44 -8.21 9.89
N LEU A 42 1.04 -7.02 9.76
CA LEU A 42 2.46 -6.83 10.12
C LEU A 42 2.71 -7.07 11.61
N GLU A 43 1.80 -6.61 12.47
CA GLU A 43 1.88 -6.82 13.92
C GLU A 43 1.70 -8.31 14.28
N GLU A 44 0.79 -9.03 13.62
CA GLU A 44 0.62 -10.50 13.74
C GLU A 44 1.90 -11.26 13.38
N LEU A 45 2.66 -10.77 12.40
CA LEU A 45 3.97 -11.34 12.01
C LEU A 45 5.12 -10.93 12.95
N GLY A 46 4.88 -10.05 13.92
CA GLY A 46 5.84 -9.64 14.94
C GLY A 46 6.65 -8.38 14.63
N PHE A 47 6.33 -7.64 13.56
CA PHE A 47 6.96 -6.35 13.30
C PHE A 47 6.56 -5.33 14.37
N THR A 48 7.56 -4.65 14.94
CA THR A 48 7.34 -3.61 15.97
C THR A 48 7.72 -2.22 15.52
N ASN A 49 8.51 -2.09 14.45
CA ASN A 49 9.00 -0.82 13.93
C ASN A 49 8.16 -0.35 12.72
N ILE A 50 6.88 -0.08 13.00
CA ILE A 50 5.90 0.35 12.00
C ILE A 50 5.57 1.83 12.25
N LYS A 51 5.80 2.67 11.24
CA LYS A 51 5.45 4.10 11.24
C LYS A 51 4.29 4.35 10.28
N THR A 52 3.36 5.23 10.63
CA THR A 52 2.30 5.68 9.72
C THR A 52 2.47 7.17 9.40
N VAL A 53 2.33 7.53 8.12
CA VAL A 53 2.36 8.91 7.61
C VAL A 53 1.14 9.15 6.73
N ASN A 54 0.37 10.20 7.04
CA ASN A 54 -0.80 10.55 6.24
C ASN A 54 -0.49 11.68 5.24
N VAL A 55 -0.96 11.54 4.01
CA VAL A 55 -0.83 12.53 2.93
C VAL A 55 -2.19 12.96 2.38
N PRO A 56 -2.32 14.14 1.73
CA PRO A 56 -3.60 14.61 1.21
C PRO A 56 -4.27 13.64 0.23
N GLY A 57 -3.58 13.23 -0.85
CA GLY A 57 -4.14 12.35 -1.88
C GLY A 57 -3.15 11.32 -2.40
N ALA A 58 -3.61 10.55 -3.40
CA ALA A 58 -2.82 9.49 -4.01
C ALA A 58 -1.57 10.02 -4.75
N TRP A 59 -1.61 11.26 -5.23
CA TRP A 59 -0.47 11.89 -5.89
C TRP A 59 0.72 12.09 -4.94
N GLU A 60 0.44 12.56 -3.72
CA GLU A 60 1.47 12.82 -2.71
C GLU A 60 2.10 11.55 -2.13
N LEU A 61 1.52 10.36 -2.40
CA LEU A 61 2.11 9.07 -2.02
C LEU A 61 3.53 8.93 -2.57
N VAL A 62 3.79 9.41 -3.79
CA VAL A 62 5.11 9.30 -4.44
C VAL A 62 6.18 10.04 -3.63
N HIS A 63 5.92 11.32 -3.32
CA HIS A 63 6.89 12.16 -2.61
C HIS A 63 7.10 11.69 -1.17
N ALA A 64 6.02 11.33 -0.47
CA ALA A 64 6.12 10.81 0.88
C ALA A 64 6.87 9.47 0.92
N ALA A 65 6.57 8.52 0.01
CA ALA A 65 7.30 7.26 -0.05
C ALA A 65 8.79 7.46 -0.29
N GLN A 66 9.17 8.38 -1.20
CA GLN A 66 10.57 8.72 -1.43
C GLN A 66 11.26 9.23 -0.16
N ARG A 67 10.61 10.13 0.57
CA ARG A 67 11.14 10.68 1.82
C ARG A 67 11.31 9.59 2.88
N GLU A 68 10.30 8.76 3.08
CA GLU A 68 10.29 7.75 4.15
C GLU A 68 11.27 6.59 3.90
N LEU A 69 11.56 6.28 2.62
CA LEU A 69 12.57 5.28 2.27
C LEU A 69 14.01 5.68 2.65
N ALA A 70 14.27 6.94 3.02
CA ALA A 70 15.56 7.32 3.59
C ALA A 70 15.86 6.56 4.89
N ASP A 71 14.84 6.38 5.74
CA ASP A 71 14.98 5.78 7.08
C ASP A 71 14.34 4.39 7.21
N ALA A 72 13.38 4.05 6.35
CA ALA A 72 12.70 2.76 6.32
C ALA A 72 13.45 1.73 5.46
N ASP A 73 13.27 0.44 5.76
CA ASP A 73 13.71 -0.66 4.92
C ASP A 73 12.71 -0.92 3.78
N GLY A 74 11.42 -0.66 4.02
CA GLY A 74 10.36 -0.76 3.03
C GLY A 74 9.20 0.20 3.33
N VAL A 75 8.44 0.53 2.30
CA VAL A 75 7.24 1.39 2.41
C VAL A 75 6.01 0.68 1.87
N ILE A 76 4.85 0.88 2.49
CA ILE A 76 3.56 0.56 1.87
C ILE A 76 2.86 1.87 1.52
N ALA A 77 2.39 2.02 0.29
CA ALA A 77 1.65 3.20 -0.15
C ALA A 77 0.17 2.85 -0.33
N TYR A 78 -0.65 3.13 0.68
CA TYR A 78 -2.10 2.90 0.62
C TYR A 78 -2.85 4.14 0.13
N GLY A 79 -3.71 3.91 -0.85
CA GLY A 79 -4.65 4.92 -1.32
C GLY A 79 -5.78 4.29 -2.08
N VAL A 80 -6.86 5.05 -2.23
CA VAL A 80 -8.01 4.63 -3.02
C VAL A 80 -8.41 5.78 -3.93
N VAL A 81 -8.46 5.52 -5.23
CA VAL A 81 -8.98 6.43 -6.24
C VAL A 81 -10.13 5.75 -6.95
N ILE A 82 -11.26 6.46 -7.06
CA ILE A 82 -12.47 5.97 -7.70
C ILE A 82 -12.74 6.84 -8.92
N ARG A 83 -13.04 6.21 -10.06
CA ARG A 83 -13.32 6.91 -11.30
C ARG A 83 -14.44 7.95 -11.11
N GLY A 84 -14.14 9.18 -11.53
CA GLY A 84 -15.10 10.28 -11.65
C GLY A 84 -15.47 10.54 -13.12
N GLU A 85 -15.89 11.77 -13.40
CA GLU A 85 -16.39 12.17 -14.74
C GLU A 85 -15.31 12.59 -15.73
N THR A 86 -14.08 12.78 -15.26
CA THR A 86 -12.97 13.34 -16.07
C THR A 86 -11.76 12.43 -16.07
N THR A 87 -10.84 12.69 -17.01
CA THR A 87 -9.54 12.00 -17.13
C THR A 87 -8.59 12.22 -15.95
N HIS A 88 -8.99 13.02 -14.96
CA HIS A 88 -8.20 13.23 -13.75
C HIS A 88 -7.91 11.92 -13.01
N TYR A 89 -8.83 10.96 -13.05
CA TYR A 89 -8.63 9.63 -12.47
C TYR A 89 -7.43 8.90 -13.08
N GLU A 90 -7.31 8.84 -14.40
CA GLU A 90 -6.18 8.24 -15.11
C GLU A 90 -4.89 8.98 -14.79
N LEU A 91 -4.90 10.32 -14.88
CA LEU A 91 -3.72 11.13 -14.62
C LEU A 91 -3.14 10.86 -13.23
N ILE A 92 -4.00 10.80 -12.20
CA ILE A 92 -3.58 10.53 -10.83
C ILE A 92 -3.13 9.08 -10.66
N SER A 93 -3.94 8.11 -11.09
CA SER A 93 -3.66 6.69 -10.86
C SER A 93 -2.41 6.20 -11.59
N GLU A 94 -2.24 6.56 -12.86
CA GLU A 94 -1.09 6.16 -13.68
C GLU A 94 0.20 6.84 -13.22
N SER A 95 0.15 8.15 -12.95
CA SER A 95 1.34 8.88 -12.52
C SER A 95 1.78 8.47 -11.11
N ALA A 96 0.85 8.22 -10.19
CA ALA A 96 1.19 7.73 -8.86
C ALA A 96 1.80 6.32 -8.93
N ALA A 97 1.23 5.42 -9.73
CA ALA A 97 1.79 4.08 -9.95
C ALA A 97 3.20 4.14 -10.55
N HIS A 98 3.39 4.91 -11.61
CA HIS A 98 4.67 5.08 -12.27
C HIS A 98 5.71 5.74 -11.35
N GLY A 99 5.31 6.78 -10.61
CA GLY A 99 6.17 7.47 -9.66
C GLY A 99 6.62 6.56 -8.52
N LEU A 100 5.71 5.80 -7.91
CA LEU A 100 6.05 4.84 -6.86
C LEU A 100 7.01 3.74 -7.37
N MET A 101 6.78 3.25 -8.59
CA MET A 101 7.72 2.30 -9.23
C MET A 101 9.12 2.90 -9.37
N GLN A 102 9.23 4.12 -9.91
CA GLN A 102 10.52 4.80 -10.04
C GLN A 102 11.21 5.03 -8.70
N VAL A 103 10.45 5.45 -7.68
CA VAL A 103 10.98 5.64 -6.33
C VAL A 103 11.55 4.32 -5.78
N SER A 104 10.83 3.22 -5.92
CA SER A 104 11.29 1.90 -5.44
C SER A 104 12.58 1.45 -6.12
N VAL A 105 12.64 1.56 -7.46
CA VAL A 105 13.84 1.23 -8.24
C VAL A 105 15.02 2.11 -7.88
N ASN A 106 14.82 3.43 -7.81
CA ASN A 106 15.90 4.39 -7.53
C ASN A 106 16.45 4.26 -6.10
N ALA A 107 15.58 3.97 -5.13
CA ALA A 107 15.98 3.76 -3.75
C ALA A 107 16.58 2.37 -3.49
N ASN A 108 16.45 1.45 -4.45
CA ASN A 108 16.76 0.02 -4.28
C ASN A 108 16.12 -0.57 -3.01
N LYS A 109 14.86 -0.20 -2.75
CA LYS A 109 14.06 -0.64 -1.61
C LYS A 109 12.61 -0.89 -2.05
N PRO A 110 11.95 -1.95 -1.54
CA PRO A 110 10.63 -2.31 -2.01
C PRO A 110 9.55 -1.31 -1.54
N ILE A 111 8.59 -1.05 -2.43
CA ILE A 111 7.33 -0.38 -2.09
C ILE A 111 6.17 -1.36 -2.32
N GLY A 112 5.40 -1.63 -1.27
CA GLY A 112 4.10 -2.27 -1.36
C GLY A 112 3.12 -1.33 -2.07
N PHE A 113 2.78 -1.64 -3.33
CA PHE A 113 1.88 -0.84 -4.13
C PHE A 113 0.41 -1.06 -3.71
N GLY A 114 -0.10 -0.20 -2.85
CA GLY A 114 -1.44 -0.29 -2.27
C GLY A 114 -2.43 0.78 -2.74
N LEU A 115 -2.23 1.32 -3.94
CA LEU A 115 -3.18 2.22 -4.57
C LEU A 115 -4.27 1.43 -5.30
N ILE A 116 -5.47 1.40 -4.71
CA ILE A 116 -6.66 0.82 -5.34
C ILE A 116 -7.25 1.82 -6.31
N ALA A 117 -7.04 1.59 -7.60
CA ALA A 117 -7.72 2.30 -8.69
C ALA A 117 -8.97 1.50 -9.10
N ALA A 118 -10.15 2.02 -8.77
CA ALA A 118 -11.44 1.34 -8.97
C ALA A 118 -12.36 2.14 -9.89
N GLU A 119 -13.14 1.41 -10.70
CA GLU A 119 -14.13 2.02 -11.61
C GLU A 119 -15.38 2.52 -10.88
N ASN A 120 -15.64 2.02 -9.67
CA ASN A 120 -16.76 2.43 -8.83
C ASN A 120 -16.54 2.06 -7.36
N LEU A 121 -17.42 2.58 -6.48
CA LEU A 121 -17.36 2.36 -5.03
C LEU A 121 -17.46 0.88 -4.65
N SER A 122 -18.31 0.10 -5.31
CA SER A 122 -18.49 -1.33 -4.99
C SER A 122 -17.20 -2.12 -5.20
N GLN A 123 -16.49 -1.86 -6.30
CA GLN A 123 -15.19 -2.47 -6.56
C GLN A 123 -14.13 -2.07 -5.52
N ALA A 124 -14.14 -0.82 -5.07
CA ALA A 124 -13.23 -0.34 -4.04
C ALA A 124 -13.53 -1.05 -2.70
N GLN A 125 -14.80 -1.08 -2.29
CA GLN A 125 -15.25 -1.77 -1.07
C GLN A 125 -14.89 -3.27 -1.10
N GLU A 126 -15.12 -3.98 -2.20
CA GLU A 126 -14.77 -5.42 -2.30
C GLU A 126 -13.26 -5.67 -2.08
N ARG A 127 -12.42 -4.71 -2.47
CA ARG A 127 -10.95 -4.80 -2.37
C ARG A 127 -10.41 -4.41 -1.00
N THR A 128 -10.99 -3.39 -0.38
CA THR A 128 -10.51 -2.88 0.91
C THR A 128 -11.06 -3.66 2.10
N ASP A 129 -12.26 -4.23 1.97
CA ASP A 129 -12.93 -4.98 3.03
C ASP A 129 -12.09 -6.18 3.50
N SER A 130 -11.77 -6.16 4.79
CA SER A 130 -10.94 -7.15 5.47
C SER A 130 -11.54 -8.57 5.48
N SER A 131 -12.85 -8.69 5.29
CA SER A 131 -13.58 -9.96 5.20
C SER A 131 -13.72 -10.51 3.77
N LYS A 132 -13.31 -9.73 2.76
CA LYS A 132 -13.41 -10.09 1.34
C LYS A 132 -12.03 -10.32 0.73
N LEU A 133 -11.62 -9.45 -0.20
CA LEU A 133 -10.33 -9.60 -0.87
C LEU A 133 -9.17 -9.09 -0.03
N ASN A 134 -9.44 -8.30 1.02
CA ASN A 134 -8.47 -7.82 1.99
C ASN A 134 -7.11 -7.44 1.37
N LYS A 135 -7.13 -6.45 0.47
CA LYS A 135 -5.89 -6.02 -0.18
C LYS A 135 -4.91 -5.39 0.80
N GLY A 136 -5.39 -4.80 1.91
CA GLY A 136 -4.54 -4.30 2.98
C GLY A 136 -3.54 -5.35 3.44
N LYS A 137 -4.03 -6.52 3.89
CA LYS A 137 -3.22 -7.67 4.30
C LYS A 137 -2.34 -8.21 3.18
N GLU A 138 -2.89 -8.41 1.97
CA GLU A 138 -2.15 -8.99 0.85
C GLU A 138 -0.94 -8.14 0.44
N ILE A 139 -1.10 -6.82 0.42
CA ILE A 139 -0.04 -5.88 0.08
C ILE A 139 1.03 -5.85 1.19
N ALA A 140 0.63 -5.87 2.46
CA ALA A 140 1.56 -5.93 3.58
C ALA A 140 2.39 -7.21 3.53
N GLN A 141 1.76 -8.37 3.29
CA GLN A 141 2.46 -9.64 3.12
C GLN A 141 3.43 -9.60 1.93
N SER A 142 3.02 -8.99 0.81
CA SER A 142 3.88 -8.85 -0.37
C SER A 142 5.13 -8.03 -0.07
N LEU A 143 5.02 -6.95 0.72
CA LEU A 143 6.18 -6.18 1.16
C LEU A 143 7.11 -7.04 2.04
N VAL A 144 6.56 -7.81 2.98
CA VAL A 144 7.36 -8.67 3.87
C VAL A 144 8.19 -9.67 3.06
N GLU A 145 7.61 -10.32 2.05
CA GLU A 145 8.34 -11.24 1.17
C GLU A 145 9.48 -10.55 0.39
N MET A 146 9.30 -9.28 0.05
CA MET A 146 10.34 -8.49 -0.63
C MET A 146 11.45 -7.99 0.32
N LEU A 147 11.21 -8.00 1.64
CA LEU A 147 12.18 -7.60 2.66
C LEU A 147 12.99 -8.78 3.22
N SER A 148 12.56 -10.02 2.94
CA SER A 148 13.20 -11.28 3.33
C SER A 148 14.49 -11.58 2.57
#